data_AF-A0A0C2FL09-F1
#
_entry.id   AF-A0A0C2FL09-F1
#
_cell.length_a   1.000
_cell.length_b   1.000
_cell.length_c   1.000
_cell.angle_alpha   90.00
_cell.angle_beta   90.00
_cell.angle_gamma   90.00
#
_symmetry.space_group_name_H-M   'P 1'
#
loop_
_entity.id
_entity.type
_entity.pdbx_description
1 polymer ?
#
loop_
_entity_poly.entity_id
_entity_poly.type
_entity_poly.pdbx_seq_one_letter_code
_entity_poly.pdbx_strand_id
1 'polypeptide(L)'
;VPNIYIATDMICAFPTETEEDFEESMQLVRDYKFPSLFINQFYPRSGTPAARMKKIDTVEARRRTAAMSALFREYSRYTPERVGEEHDVLVCEMAT
;
A
#
# COMPACT_ATOMS: atom_id res chain seq x y z
N VAL A 1 -0.16 18.65 11.28
CA VAL A 1 -0.91 19.30 10.19
C VAL A 1 -2.21 18.55 10.03
N PRO A 2 -3.37 19.15 10.34
CA PRO A 2 -4.66 18.50 10.15
C PRO A 2 -4.97 18.30 8.66
N ASN A 3 -5.82 17.33 8.33
CA ASN A 3 -6.34 17.08 6.97
C ASN A 3 -5.28 16.76 5.90
N ILE A 4 -4.19 16.09 6.28
CA ILE A 4 -3.19 15.61 5.33
C ILE A 4 -3.63 14.31 4.66
N TYR A 5 -3.42 14.22 3.35
CA TYR A 5 -3.61 12.98 2.60
C TYR A 5 -2.26 12.29 2.44
N ILE A 6 -2.05 11.19 3.17
CA ILE A 6 -0.82 10.40 3.07
C ILE A 6 -1.07 9.24 2.12
N ALA A 7 -0.35 9.23 1.00
CA ALA A 7 -0.28 8.10 0.09
C ALA A 7 1.08 7.41 0.27
N THR A 8 1.10 6.08 0.20
CA THR A 8 2.36 5.32 0.29
C THR A 8 2.32 4.06 -0.57
N ASP A 9 3.50 3.58 -0.93
CA ASP A 9 3.70 2.32 -1.62
C ASP A 9 4.31 1.30 -0.64
N MET A 10 3.85 0.06 -0.68
CA MET A 10 4.38 -1.05 0.12
C MET A 10 4.81 -2.19 -0.81
N ILE A 11 6.01 -2.73 -0.57
CA ILE A 11 6.52 -3.90 -1.27
C ILE A 11 6.49 -5.09 -0.32
N CYS A 12 5.58 -6.04 -0.58
CA CYS A 12 5.52 -7.29 0.16
C CYS A 12 6.54 -8.30 -0.38
N ALA A 13 6.96 -9.22 0.48
CA ALA A 13 7.85 -10.33 0.16
C ALA A 13 9.25 -9.89 -0.31
N PHE A 14 9.76 -8.80 0.28
CA PHE A 14 11.15 -8.41 0.09
C PHE A 14 12.08 -9.56 0.52
N PRO A 15 13.25 -9.77 -0.11
CA PRO A 15 14.08 -10.97 0.13
C PRO A 15 14.45 -11.28 1.59
N THR A 16 14.50 -10.27 2.45
CA THR A 16 14.83 -10.41 3.88
C THR A 16 13.62 -10.30 4.80
N GLU A 17 12.40 -10.16 4.25
CA GLU A 17 11.18 -9.96 5.02
C GLU A 17 10.80 -11.22 5.81
N THR A 18 10.89 -11.14 7.13
CA THR A 18 10.43 -12.19 8.04
C THR A 18 8.92 -12.14 8.21
N GLU A 19 8.34 -13.12 8.91
CA GLU A 19 6.91 -13.06 9.26
C GLU A 19 6.60 -11.91 10.24
N GLU A 20 7.55 -11.60 11.13
CA GLU A 20 7.44 -10.50 12.09
C GLU A 20 7.43 -9.15 11.37
N ASP A 21 8.35 -8.93 10.41
CA ASP A 21 8.38 -7.71 9.59
C ASP A 21 7.07 -7.51 8.80
N PHE A 22 6.50 -8.61 8.31
CA PHE A 22 5.23 -8.57 7.59
C PHE A 22 4.07 -8.21 8.52
N GLU A 23 4.00 -8.78 9.72
CA GLU A 23 2.94 -8.46 10.68
C GLU A 23 3.07 -7.03 11.23
N GLU A 24 4.28 -6.53 11.45
CA GLU A 24 4.52 -5.12 11.79
C GLU A 24 4.02 -4.19 10.67
N SER A 25 4.29 -4.54 9.40
CA SER A 25 3.78 -3.80 8.24
C SER A 25 2.25 -3.83 8.17
N MET A 26 1.62 -4.97 8.48
CA MET A 26 0.17 -5.08 8.58
C MET A 26 -0.38 -4.22 9.71
N GLN A 27 0.29 -4.19 10.87
CA GLN A 27 -0.11 -3.36 11.99
C GLN A 27 -0.04 -1.87 11.66
N LEU A 28 1.01 -1.43 10.97
CA LEU A 28 1.11 -0.06 10.47
C LEU A 28 -0.08 0.33 9.59
N VAL A 29 -0.51 -0.57 8.69
CA VAL A 29 -1.68 -0.32 7.84
C VAL A 29 -2.98 -0.27 8.65
N ARG A 30 -3.13 -1.10 9.70
CA ARG A 30 -4.29 -1.07 10.60
C ARG A 30 -4.37 0.22 11.40
N ASP A 31 -3.24 0.71 11.89
CA ASP A 31 -3.16 1.88 12.76
C ASP A 31 -3.44 3.17 11.99
N TYR A 32 -2.79 3.32 10.83
CA TYR A 32 -2.83 4.57 10.07
C TYR A 32 -3.93 4.63 9.02
N LYS A 33 -4.49 3.48 8.61
CA LYS A 33 -5.58 3.39 7.63
C LYS A 33 -5.37 4.30 6.41
N PHE A 34 -4.22 4.15 5.76
CA PHE A 34 -3.81 5.01 4.65
C PHE A 34 -4.94 5.13 3.60
N PRO A 35 -5.29 6.36 3.18
CA PRO A 35 -6.36 6.55 2.20
C PRO A 35 -5.96 6.13 0.77
N SER A 36 -4.65 6.11 0.47
CA SER A 36 -4.09 5.55 -0.76
C SER A 36 -2.88 4.69 -0.44
N LEU A 37 -2.94 3.41 -0.80
CA LEU A 37 -1.88 2.45 -0.56
C LEU A 37 -1.71 1.58 -1.80
N PHE A 38 -0.54 1.64 -2.45
CA PHE A 38 -0.20 0.71 -3.53
C PHE A 38 0.58 -0.47 -2.97
N ILE A 39 0.07 -1.67 -3.19
CA ILE A 39 0.63 -2.90 -2.64
C ILE A 39 1.21 -3.71 -3.80
N ASN A 40 2.53 -3.87 -3.80
CA ASN A 40 3.25 -4.57 -4.84
C ASN A 40 3.99 -5.79 -4.27
N GLN A 41 4.06 -6.86 -5.04
CA GLN A 41 4.98 -7.96 -4.73
C GLN A 41 6.40 -7.56 -5.15
N PHE A 42 7.41 -7.92 -4.35
CA PHE A 42 8.81 -7.71 -4.72
C PHE A 42 9.14 -8.33 -6.09
N TYR A 43 9.72 -7.50 -6.95
CA TYR A 43 10.26 -7.91 -8.25
C TYR A 43 11.72 -7.44 -8.36
N PRO A 44 12.69 -8.34 -8.55
CA PRO A 44 14.10 -7.96 -8.62
C PRO A 44 14.36 -7.09 -9.84
N ARG A 45 15.04 -5.96 -9.63
CA ARG A 45 15.48 -5.08 -10.72
C ARG A 45 16.97 -5.28 -10.96
N SER A 46 17.35 -5.51 -12.22
CA SER A 46 18.75 -5.70 -12.62
C SER A 46 19.63 -4.55 -12.09
N GLY A 47 20.84 -4.89 -11.62
CA GLY A 47 21.78 -3.91 -11.04
C GLY A 47 21.58 -3.60 -9.56
N THR A 48 20.46 -3.98 -8.94
CA THR A 48 20.23 -3.74 -7.50
C THR A 48 20.91 -4.82 -6.64
N PRO A 49 21.30 -4.50 -5.38
CA PRO A 49 21.74 -5.52 -4.43
C PRO A 49 20.67 -6.60 -4.19
N ALA A 50 19.41 -6.20 -4.12
CA ALA A 50 18.27 -7.10 -3.89
C ALA A 50 18.06 -8.12 -5.01
N ALA A 51 18.53 -7.85 -6.24
CA ALA A 51 18.43 -8.80 -7.35
C ALA A 51 19.26 -10.08 -7.13
N ARG A 52 20.29 -10.02 -6.29
CA ARG A 52 21.15 -11.18 -5.97
C ARG A 52 20.69 -11.94 -4.72
N MET A 53 19.69 -11.42 -4.00
CA MET A 53 19.20 -12.03 -2.77
C MET A 53 18.27 -13.21 -3.06
N LYS A 54 18.21 -14.17 -2.14
CA LYS A 54 17.28 -15.31 -2.23
C LYS A 54 15.85 -14.78 -2.05
N LYS A 55 14.99 -15.07 -3.01
CA LYS A 55 13.58 -14.67 -2.94
C LYS A 55 12.82 -15.48 -1.92
N ILE A 56 11.81 -14.85 -1.32
CA ILE A 56 10.73 -15.55 -0.64
C ILE A 56 9.96 -16.37 -1.67
N ASP A 57 9.41 -17.50 -1.21
CA ASP A 57 8.63 -18.40 -2.05
C ASP A 57 7.43 -17.66 -2.70
N THR A 58 7.08 -18.06 -3.93
CA THR A 58 6.04 -17.37 -4.70
C THR A 58 4.65 -17.53 -4.08
N VAL A 59 4.35 -18.67 -3.46
CA VAL A 59 3.07 -18.89 -2.78
C VAL A 59 2.98 -17.96 -1.57
N GLU A 60 4.06 -17.87 -0.80
CA GLU A 60 4.12 -16.99 0.37
C GLU A 60 4.05 -15.51 -0.01
N ALA A 61 4.76 -15.11 -1.07
CA ALA A 61 4.70 -13.74 -1.58
C ALA A 61 3.29 -13.32 -2.02
N ARG A 62 2.56 -14.24 -2.67
CA ARG A 62 1.16 -14.04 -3.05
C ARG A 62 0.24 -13.97 -1.83
N ARG A 63 0.45 -14.83 -0.82
CA ARG A 63 -0.31 -14.81 0.44
C ARG A 63 -0.20 -13.45 1.13
N ARG A 64 1.01 -12.95 1.31
CA ARG A 64 1.29 -11.66 1.96
C ARG A 64 0.66 -10.48 1.22
N THR A 65 0.86 -10.43 -0.10
CA THR A 65 0.28 -9.38 -0.96
C THR A 65 -1.25 -9.40 -0.90
N ALA A 66 -1.87 -10.59 -0.95
CA ALA A 66 -3.32 -10.75 -0.88
C ALA A 66 -3.89 -10.35 0.48
N ALA A 67 -3.20 -10.71 1.58
CA ALA A 67 -3.60 -10.36 2.93
C ALA A 67 -3.58 -8.84 3.16
N MET A 68 -2.50 -8.15 2.79
CA MET A 68 -2.44 -6.69 2.90
C MET A 68 -3.48 -6.01 2.02
N SER A 69 -3.72 -6.53 0.81
CA SER A 69 -4.78 -6.02 -0.07
C SER A 69 -6.18 -6.23 0.51
N ALA A 70 -6.41 -7.32 1.23
CA ALA A 70 -7.68 -7.58 1.91
C ALA A 70 -7.88 -6.59 3.05
N LEU A 71 -6.86 -6.37 3.88
CA LEU A 71 -6.89 -5.37 4.94
C LEU A 71 -7.18 -3.96 4.40
N PHE A 72 -6.51 -3.55 3.32
CA PHE A 72 -6.74 -2.25 2.70
C PHE A 72 -8.20 -2.05 2.23
N ARG A 73 -8.87 -3.12 1.80
CA ARG A 73 -10.28 -3.08 1.38
C ARG A 73 -11.27 -3.07 2.54
N GLU A 74 -10.85 -3.46 3.73
CA GLU A 74 -11.72 -3.61 4.89
C GLU A 74 -12.09 -2.25 5.51
N TYR A 75 -11.17 -1.29 5.51
CA TYR A 75 -11.41 0.02 6.13
C TYR A 75 -11.87 1.08 5.13
N SER A 76 -12.72 2.00 5.59
CA SER A 76 -13.10 3.16 4.79
C SER A 76 -11.92 4.13 4.67
N ARG A 77 -11.63 4.53 3.44
CA ARG A 77 -10.58 5.52 3.08
C ARG A 77 -11.08 6.96 3.17
N TYR A 78 -12.40 7.13 3.17
CA TYR A 78 -13.05 8.42 3.19
C TYR A 78 -13.89 8.52 4.44
N THR A 79 -13.68 9.62 5.14
CA THR A 79 -14.42 9.91 6.36
C THR A 79 -15.73 10.58 5.93
N PRO A 80 -16.90 10.23 6.52
CA PRO A 80 -18.20 10.80 6.14
C PRO A 80 -18.25 12.33 6.21
N GLU A 81 -17.38 12.93 7.01
CA GLU A 81 -17.24 14.37 7.25
C GLU A 81 -16.86 15.14 5.98
N ARG A 82 -16.33 14.47 4.95
CA ARG A 82 -16.04 15.09 3.65
C ARG A 82 -17.30 15.51 2.87
N VAL A 83 -18.46 14.97 3.23
CA VAL A 83 -19.72 15.32 2.56
C VAL A 83 -20.13 16.74 2.94
N GLY A 84 -20.24 17.62 1.94
CA GLY A 84 -20.60 19.03 2.12
C GLY A 84 -19.40 19.98 2.19
N GLU A 85 -18.18 19.47 2.08
CA GLU A 85 -16.98 20.30 1.96
C GLU A 85 -16.83 20.87 0.54
N GLU A 86 -16.36 22.13 0.43
CA GLU A 86 -15.94 22.73 -0.83
C GLU A 86 -14.47 22.38 -1.12
N HIS A 87 -14.18 21.98 -2.36
CA HIS A 87 -12.84 21.60 -2.80
C HIS A 87 -12.51 22.26 -4.14
N ASP A 88 -11.26 22.68 -4.30
CA ASP A 88 -10.73 23.09 -5.59
C ASP A 88 -10.57 21.86 -6.51
N VAL A 89 -11.00 22.02 -7.76
CA VAL A 89 -10.96 20.95 -8.77
C VAL A 89 -10.19 21.41 -10.01
N LEU A 90 -9.41 20.49 -10.58
CA LEU A 90 -8.77 20.67 -11.89
C LEU A 90 -9.58 19.92 -12.95
N VAL A 91 -10.03 20.65 -13.97
CA VAL A 91 -10.73 20.05 -15.11
C VAL A 91 -9.69 19.54 -16.12
N CYS A 92 -9.62 18.22 -16.29
CA CYS A 92 -8.63 17.59 -17.17
C CYS A 92 -9.10 17.45 -18.63
N GLU A 93 -10.40 17.34 -18.87
CA GLU A 93 -10.98 17.18 -20.21
C GLU A 93 -12.39 17.81 -20.22
N MET A 94 -12.75 18.43 -21.35
CA MET A 94 -14.09 18.94 -21.60
C MET A 94 -14.69 18.14 -22.74
N ALA A 95 -15.81 17.45 -22.48
CA ALA A 95 -16.58 16.83 -23.55
C ALA A 95 -17.16 17.95 -24.44
N THR A 96 -16.65 18.08 -25.65
CA THR A 96 -17.26 18.86 -26.75
C THR A 96 -18.49 18.17 -27.32
#